data_AF-A0A972X716-F1
#
_entry.id   AF-A0A972X716-F1
#
_cell.length_a   1.000
_cell.length_b   1.000
_cell.length_c   1.000
_cell.angle_alpha   90.00
_cell.angle_beta   90.00
_cell.angle_gamma   90.00
#
_symmetry.space_group_name_H-M   'P 1'
#
loop_
_entity.id
_entity.type
_entity.pdbx_description
1 polymer ?
#
loop_
_entity_poly.entity_id
_entity_poly.type
_entity_poly.pdbx_seq_one_letter_code
_entity_poly.pdbx_strand_id
1 'polypeptide(L)'
;SKEEKRLSRNWRTFARRLGFVTNGIVYLADMLRENQPKAASLALAKVFSVRLPAKPEGPTSPTVDKPEEIPSRKDWYAIGPKGHGFTIRSVPNVPRPPVNNLRVTFAYDVSSGDPFRIWSPFDFELRLGQASTLKLKGTGLKAKLLSGNELLLTDLEEIFSFSVEGFDAARDAVVRAEVDAPAEEPEAVEA
;
A
#
# COMPACT_ATOMS: atom_id res chain seq x y z
N SER A 1 35.24 22.61 44.55
CA SER A 1 34.86 21.28 45.07
C SER A 1 34.09 20.47 44.02
N LYS A 2 34.09 19.12 44.08
CA LYS A 2 33.36 18.22 43.14
C LYS A 2 31.84 18.36 43.28
N GLU A 3 31.38 18.81 44.44
CA GLU A 3 29.96 19.02 44.76
C GLU A 3 29.39 20.30 44.14
N GLU A 4 30.13 21.42 44.13
CA GLU A 4 29.71 22.67 43.47
C GLU A 4 29.50 22.51 41.96
N LYS A 5 30.33 21.68 41.30
CA LYS A 5 30.18 21.35 39.88
C LYS A 5 28.92 20.51 39.59
N ARG A 6 28.44 19.71 40.55
CA ARG A 6 27.19 18.93 40.42
C ARG A 6 25.97 19.83 40.67
N LEU A 7 26.06 20.71 41.66
CA LEU A 7 24.99 21.65 42.00
C LEU A 7 24.71 22.64 40.86
N SER A 8 25.76 23.24 40.28
CA SER A 8 25.65 24.17 39.14
C SER A 8 25.12 23.52 37.86
N ARG A 9 25.43 22.24 37.63
CA ARG A 9 24.92 21.47 36.48
C ARG A 9 23.43 21.16 36.63
N ASN A 10 22.98 20.79 37.84
CA ASN A 10 21.57 20.51 38.13
C ASN A 10 20.69 21.78 38.09
N TRP A 11 21.22 22.93 38.54
CA TRP A 11 20.51 24.21 38.46
C TRP A 11 20.29 24.67 37.01
N ARG A 12 21.28 24.51 36.13
CA ARG A 12 21.16 24.87 34.70
C ARG A 12 20.12 24.03 33.96
N THR A 13 20.00 22.74 34.26
CA THR A 13 18.94 21.88 33.70
C THR A 13 17.57 22.21 34.27
N PHE A 14 17.48 22.59 35.54
CA PHE A 14 16.23 23.05 36.15
C PHE A 14 15.73 24.36 35.52
N ALA A 15 16.62 25.36 35.34
CA ALA A 15 16.28 26.62 34.70
C ALA A 15 15.80 26.46 33.25
N ARG A 16 16.42 25.55 32.48
CA ARG A 16 15.97 25.22 31.10
C ARG A 16 14.61 24.53 31.09
N ARG A 17 14.34 23.63 32.04
CA ARG A 17 13.04 22.94 32.17
C ARG A 17 11.94 23.91 32.60
N LEU A 18 12.24 24.81 33.54
CA LEU A 18 11.29 25.85 33.96
C LEU A 18 10.94 26.78 32.80
N GLY A 19 11.94 27.19 32.01
CA GLY A 19 11.74 27.99 30.79
C GLY A 19 10.88 27.28 29.75
N PHE A 20 11.02 25.97 29.58
CA PHE A 20 10.18 25.17 28.68
C PHE A 20 8.72 25.12 29.16
N VAL A 21 8.48 24.96 30.46
CA VAL A 21 7.13 24.94 31.03
C VAL A 21 6.47 26.32 30.95
N THR A 22 7.19 27.40 31.28
CA THR A 22 6.65 28.76 31.21
C THR A 22 6.38 29.20 29.78
N ASN A 23 7.25 28.85 28.83
CA ASN A 23 7.06 29.18 27.42
C ASN A 23 6.05 28.26 26.73
N GLY A 24 5.86 27.04 27.24
CA GLY A 24 4.85 26.11 26.74
C GLY A 24 3.43 26.65 26.90
N ILE A 25 3.14 27.36 27.99
CA ILE A 25 1.83 27.99 28.21
C ILE A 25 1.59 29.14 27.21
N VAL A 26 2.61 29.95 26.94
CA VAL A 26 2.53 31.04 25.94
C VAL A 26 2.31 30.47 24.55
N TYR A 27 3.04 29.41 24.19
CA TYR A 27 2.90 28.73 22.90
C TYR A 27 1.51 28.10 22.71
N LEU A 28 0.96 27.49 23.76
CA LEU A 28 -0.38 26.90 23.73
C LEU A 28 -1.47 27.99 23.66
N ALA A 29 -1.27 29.12 24.35
CA ALA A 29 -2.14 30.28 24.24
C ALA A 29 -2.13 30.90 22.83
N ASP A 30 -0.95 31.02 22.21
CA ASP A 30 -0.82 31.50 20.83
C ASP A 30 -1.47 30.52 19.82
N MET A 31 -1.27 29.21 19.99
CA MET A 31 -1.90 28.19 19.16
C MET A 31 -3.44 28.18 19.27
N LEU A 32 -3.99 28.43 20.46
CA LEU A 32 -5.43 28.59 20.65
C LEU A 32 -5.96 29.89 20.03
N ARG A 33 -5.14 30.95 20.01
CA ARG A 33 -5.48 32.28 19.47
C ARG A 33 -5.44 32.32 17.95
N GLU A 34 -4.49 31.60 17.35
CA GLU A 34 -4.28 31.53 15.90
C GLU A 34 -5.38 30.72 15.18
N ASN A 35 -6.05 29.80 15.90
CA ASN A 35 -7.04 28.89 15.32
C ASN A 35 -8.51 29.35 15.43
N GLN A 36 -8.81 30.62 15.74
CA GLN A 36 -10.19 31.05 16.05
C GLN A 36 -10.82 32.28 15.36
N PRO A 37 -10.29 32.96 14.32
CA PRO A 37 -11.04 34.09 13.76
C PRO A 37 -12.13 33.74 12.72
N LYS A 38 -12.18 32.52 12.16
CA LYS A 38 -13.15 32.19 11.08
C LYS A 38 -14.25 31.19 11.47
N ALA A 39 -13.98 30.26 12.38
CA ALA A 39 -14.97 29.28 12.81
C ALA A 39 -15.95 29.85 13.86
N ALA A 40 -15.47 30.72 14.75
CA ALA A 40 -16.25 31.24 15.88
C ALA A 40 -17.43 32.12 15.44
N SER A 41 -17.26 33.01 14.45
CA SER A 41 -18.33 33.89 14.00
C SER A 41 -19.47 33.13 13.31
N LEU A 42 -19.15 32.09 12.54
CA LEU A 42 -20.14 31.20 11.92
C LEU A 42 -20.85 30.30 12.95
N ALA A 43 -20.14 29.86 13.98
CA ALA A 43 -20.74 29.09 15.08
C ALA A 43 -21.72 29.94 15.90
N LEU A 44 -21.37 31.18 16.23
CA LEU A 44 -22.25 32.11 16.95
C LEU A 44 -23.47 32.49 16.12
N ALA A 45 -23.33 32.67 14.80
CA ALA A 45 -24.48 32.93 13.93
C ALA A 45 -25.49 31.77 13.93
N LYS A 46 -25.02 30.53 14.05
CA LYS A 46 -25.87 29.34 14.17
C LYS A 46 -26.61 29.28 15.52
N VAL A 47 -25.95 29.68 16.62
CA VAL A 47 -26.55 29.75 17.96
C VAL A 47 -27.58 30.89 18.05
N PHE A 48 -27.25 32.07 17.52
CA PHE A 48 -28.12 33.25 17.58
C PHE A 48 -29.11 33.35 16.41
N SER A 49 -29.19 32.32 15.55
CA SER A 49 -30.10 32.26 14.39
C SER A 49 -30.06 33.50 13.49
N VAL A 50 -28.88 34.12 13.38
CA VAL A 50 -28.69 35.33 12.56
C VAL A 50 -28.49 34.89 11.12
N ARG A 51 -29.23 35.52 10.18
CA ARG A 51 -29.03 35.28 8.74
C ARG A 51 -27.63 35.77 8.35
N LEU A 52 -26.77 34.81 8.00
CA LEU A 52 -25.45 35.10 7.45
C LEU A 52 -25.60 35.65 6.02
N PRO A 53 -24.82 36.68 5.65
CA PRO A 53 -24.78 37.12 4.26
C PRO A 53 -24.25 35.99 3.38
N ALA A 54 -24.80 35.84 2.18
CA ALA A 54 -24.34 34.85 1.21
C ALA A 54 -22.85 35.04 0.94
N LYS A 55 -22.11 33.92 0.87
CA LYS A 55 -20.69 33.89 0.55
C LYS A 55 -20.48 34.66 -0.78
N PRO A 56 -19.60 35.68 -0.83
CA PRO A 56 -19.30 36.33 -2.09
C PRO A 56 -18.73 35.28 -3.05
N GLU A 57 -19.34 35.18 -4.23
CA GLU A 57 -18.85 34.34 -5.33
C GLU A 57 -17.46 34.87 -5.71
N GLY A 58 -16.43 34.13 -5.32
CA GLY A 58 -15.08 34.38 -5.83
C GLY A 58 -15.04 34.17 -7.35
N PRO A 59 -14.04 34.72 -8.05
CA PRO A 59 -13.90 34.50 -9.49
C PRO A 59 -13.91 33.01 -9.79
N THR A 60 -14.80 32.60 -10.69
CA THR A 60 -14.93 31.23 -11.18
C THR A 60 -13.55 30.76 -11.59
N SER A 61 -12.99 29.80 -10.85
CA SER A 61 -11.74 29.17 -11.27
C SER A 61 -11.99 28.57 -12.65
N PRO A 62 -11.10 28.77 -13.65
CA PRO A 62 -11.28 28.16 -14.95
C PRO A 62 -11.44 26.65 -14.75
N THR A 63 -12.53 26.10 -15.27
CA THR A 63 -12.75 24.65 -15.33
C THR A 63 -11.60 24.08 -16.14
N VAL A 64 -10.62 23.49 -15.46
CA VAL A 64 -9.62 22.66 -16.12
C VAL A 64 -10.38 21.43 -16.57
N ASP A 65 -10.59 21.29 -17.88
CA ASP A 65 -11.15 20.07 -18.46
C ASP A 65 -10.33 18.89 -17.94
N LYS A 66 -11.00 17.95 -17.28
CA LYS A 66 -10.38 16.71 -16.80
C LYS A 66 -9.69 16.09 -18.03
N PRO A 67 -8.38 15.79 -17.96
CA PRO A 67 -7.69 15.15 -19.08
C PRO A 67 -8.50 13.93 -19.50
N GLU A 68 -8.72 13.76 -20.81
CA GLU A 68 -9.35 12.56 -21.35
C GLU A 68 -8.68 11.33 -20.73
N GLU A 69 -9.49 10.42 -20.18
CA GLU A 69 -8.97 9.20 -19.56
C GLU A 69 -8.27 8.39 -20.65
N ILE A 70 -6.93 8.40 -20.60
CA ILE A 70 -6.11 7.55 -21.46
C ILE A 70 -6.56 6.12 -21.21
N PRO A 71 -7.03 5.37 -22.23
CA PRO A 71 -7.47 4.00 -22.03
C PRO A 71 -6.30 3.19 -21.47
N SER A 72 -6.45 2.65 -20.26
CA SER A 72 -5.42 1.79 -19.68
C SER A 72 -5.22 0.63 -20.64
N ARG A 73 -3.97 0.33 -21.03
CA ARG A 73 -3.68 -0.85 -21.85
C ARG A 73 -4.28 -2.06 -21.15
N LYS A 74 -5.17 -2.76 -21.84
CA LYS A 74 -5.78 -3.97 -21.30
C LYS A 74 -4.70 -5.05 -21.29
N ASP A 75 -4.34 -5.52 -20.10
CA ASP A 75 -3.40 -6.63 -19.97
C ASP A 75 -3.97 -7.89 -20.64
N TRP A 76 -3.10 -8.74 -21.16
CA TRP A 76 -3.46 -10.02 -21.79
C TRP A 76 -3.87 -11.10 -20.77
N TYR A 77 -3.80 -10.77 -19.49
CA TYR A 77 -4.28 -11.54 -18.36
C TYR A 77 -5.18 -10.67 -17.47
N ALA A 78 -6.05 -11.32 -16.70
CA ALA A 78 -6.89 -10.66 -15.70
C ALA A 78 -6.77 -11.39 -14.37
N ILE A 79 -6.65 -10.62 -13.29
CA ILE A 79 -6.68 -11.13 -11.91
C ILE A 79 -8.08 -10.87 -11.36
N GLY A 80 -8.72 -11.91 -10.82
CA GLY A 80 -10.05 -11.81 -10.21
C GLY A 80 -10.12 -12.59 -8.89
N PRO A 81 -11.07 -12.23 -8.00
CA PRO A 81 -11.26 -12.93 -6.74
C PRO A 81 -11.87 -14.33 -6.97
N LYS A 82 -11.52 -15.29 -6.09
CA LYS A 82 -12.13 -16.63 -6.06
C LYS A 82 -12.17 -17.18 -4.64
N GLY A 83 -13.33 -17.04 -3.97
CA GLY A 83 -13.50 -17.47 -2.58
C GLY A 83 -12.48 -16.78 -1.66
N HIS A 84 -11.80 -17.56 -0.82
CA HIS A 84 -10.66 -17.11 -0.02
C HIS A 84 -9.36 -17.21 -0.83
N GLY A 85 -9.29 -16.47 -1.94
CA GLY A 85 -8.15 -16.49 -2.85
C GLY A 85 -8.41 -15.78 -4.16
N PHE A 86 -7.63 -16.11 -5.17
CA PHE A 86 -7.61 -15.38 -6.44
C PHE A 86 -7.45 -16.31 -7.64
N THR A 87 -7.76 -15.76 -8.82
CA THR A 87 -7.56 -16.43 -10.11
C THR A 87 -6.94 -15.49 -11.12
N ILE A 88 -5.97 -16.00 -11.87
CA ILE A 88 -5.37 -15.35 -13.02
C ILE A 88 -5.86 -16.10 -14.26
N ARG A 89 -6.45 -15.38 -15.22
CA ARG A 89 -7.00 -15.95 -16.46
C ARG A 89 -6.47 -15.21 -17.67
N SER A 90 -6.33 -15.92 -18.79
CA SER A 90 -6.11 -15.30 -20.09
C SER A 90 -7.32 -14.45 -20.51
N VAL A 91 -7.07 -13.26 -21.05
CA VAL A 91 -8.11 -12.44 -21.68
C VAL A 91 -8.15 -12.79 -23.17
N PRO A 92 -9.30 -13.23 -23.71
CA PRO A 92 -9.41 -13.51 -25.14
C PRO A 92 -9.31 -12.20 -25.94
N ASN A 93 -8.78 -12.30 -27.17
CA ASN A 93 -8.68 -11.19 -28.13
C ASN A 93 -7.77 -10.01 -27.70
N VAL A 94 -6.81 -10.25 -26.81
CA VAL A 94 -5.76 -9.28 -26.48
C VAL A 94 -4.41 -9.76 -27.01
N PRO A 95 -3.63 -8.93 -27.73
CA PRO A 95 -2.31 -9.30 -28.20
C PRO A 95 -1.39 -9.70 -27.05
N ARG A 96 -0.74 -10.85 -27.18
CA ARG A 96 0.21 -11.35 -26.18
C ARG A 96 1.62 -10.86 -26.50
N PRO A 97 2.41 -10.50 -25.47
CA PRO A 97 3.83 -10.25 -25.66
C PRO A 97 4.55 -11.53 -26.13
N PRO A 98 5.65 -11.41 -26.89
CA PRO A 98 6.44 -12.54 -27.36
C PRO A 98 7.04 -13.35 -26.19
N VAL A 99 7.29 -12.68 -25.07
CA VAL A 99 7.59 -13.32 -23.79
C VAL A 99 6.34 -13.25 -22.93
N ASN A 100 5.80 -14.40 -22.58
CA ASN A 100 4.56 -14.55 -21.84
C ASN A 100 4.78 -15.19 -20.47
N ASN A 101 5.94 -15.04 -19.85
CA ASN A 101 6.15 -15.50 -18.48
C ASN A 101 5.55 -14.48 -17.50
N LEU A 102 4.85 -14.97 -16.48
CA LEU A 102 4.27 -14.12 -15.44
C LEU A 102 4.92 -14.43 -14.10
N ARG A 103 5.62 -13.46 -13.54
CA ARG A 103 6.03 -13.50 -12.14
C ARG A 103 4.88 -12.98 -11.29
N VAL A 104 4.36 -13.84 -10.44
CA VAL A 104 3.22 -13.56 -9.57
C VAL A 104 3.71 -13.58 -8.13
N THR A 105 3.61 -12.44 -7.47
CA THR A 105 3.93 -12.27 -6.05
C THR A 105 2.66 -11.97 -5.29
N PHE A 106 2.46 -12.59 -4.14
CA PHE A 106 1.27 -12.33 -3.32
C PHE A 106 1.63 -12.23 -1.84
N ALA A 107 0.82 -11.49 -1.09
CA ALA A 107 1.01 -11.27 0.34
C ALA A 107 -0.34 -10.96 1.00
N TYR A 108 -0.41 -11.00 2.32
CA TYR A 108 -1.55 -10.44 3.03
C TYR A 108 -1.45 -8.92 3.08
N ASP A 109 -2.59 -8.24 2.98
CA ASP A 109 -2.64 -6.80 3.14
C ASP A 109 -2.21 -6.39 4.56
N VAL A 110 -1.48 -5.27 4.64
CA VAL A 110 -0.95 -4.75 5.90
C VAL A 110 -1.29 -3.26 6.04
N SER A 111 -1.58 -2.84 7.26
CA SER A 111 -1.99 -1.45 7.54
C SER A 111 -0.89 -0.41 7.30
N SER A 112 0.38 -0.83 7.33
CA SER A 112 1.53 0.05 7.11
C SER A 112 2.72 -0.73 6.54
N GLY A 113 3.34 -0.19 5.48
CA GLY A 113 4.50 -0.77 4.82
C GLY A 113 4.16 -1.48 3.52
N ASP A 114 5.15 -2.16 2.93
CA ASP A 114 4.98 -2.93 1.69
C ASP A 114 4.64 -4.40 2.03
N PRO A 115 3.41 -4.88 1.73
CA PRO A 115 2.97 -6.25 2.00
C PRO A 115 3.95 -7.32 1.53
N PHE A 116 4.53 -7.12 0.35
CA PHE A 116 5.39 -8.11 -0.30
C PHE A 116 6.75 -8.26 0.39
N ARG A 117 7.22 -7.22 1.07
CA ARG A 117 8.47 -7.24 1.84
C ARG A 117 8.29 -7.72 3.27
N ILE A 118 7.10 -7.53 3.83
CA ILE A 118 6.78 -7.87 5.22
C ILE A 118 6.34 -9.34 5.34
N TRP A 119 5.90 -9.94 4.24
CA TRP A 119 5.52 -11.34 4.16
C TRP A 119 6.51 -12.27 4.89
N SER A 120 5.97 -13.24 5.62
CA SER A 120 6.73 -14.24 6.35
C SER A 120 6.29 -15.67 5.98
N PRO A 121 7.18 -16.67 6.01
CA PRO A 121 6.80 -18.07 5.84
C PRO A 121 5.74 -18.57 6.84
N PHE A 122 5.60 -17.89 7.99
CA PHE A 122 4.55 -18.21 8.98
C PHE A 122 3.14 -17.75 8.55
N ASP A 123 3.02 -16.84 7.59
CA ASP A 123 1.73 -16.38 7.07
C ASP A 123 1.07 -17.43 6.20
N PHE A 124 1.83 -17.92 5.22
CA PHE A 124 1.51 -19.04 4.36
C PHE A 124 2.80 -19.55 3.72
N GLU A 125 2.80 -20.82 3.32
CA GLU A 125 3.91 -21.42 2.61
C GLU A 125 3.44 -22.02 1.29
N LEU A 126 4.14 -21.68 0.22
CA LEU A 126 3.88 -22.24 -1.10
C LEU A 126 4.67 -23.53 -1.28
N ARG A 127 3.95 -24.65 -1.39
CA ARG A 127 4.54 -25.93 -1.77
C ARG A 127 3.82 -26.50 -2.98
N LEU A 128 4.56 -26.67 -4.09
CA LEU A 128 4.08 -27.37 -5.27
C LEU A 128 4.08 -28.87 -5.02
N GLY A 129 2.98 -29.55 -5.29
CA GLY A 129 2.89 -31.02 -5.25
C GLY A 129 2.80 -31.66 -3.85
N GLN A 130 2.77 -30.87 -2.77
CA GLN A 130 2.54 -31.36 -1.41
C GLN A 130 1.26 -30.75 -0.81
N ALA A 131 0.73 -31.38 0.24
CA ALA A 131 -0.34 -30.80 1.03
C ALA A 131 0.19 -29.53 1.73
N SER A 132 -0.04 -28.38 1.12
CA SER A 132 0.13 -27.07 1.76
C SER A 132 -1.23 -26.52 2.18
N THR A 133 -1.22 -25.50 3.04
CA THR A 133 -2.43 -24.78 3.43
C THR A 133 -3.15 -24.18 2.21
N LEU A 134 -2.39 -23.86 1.16
CA LEU A 134 -2.91 -23.29 -0.09
C LEU A 134 -3.11 -24.36 -1.16
N LYS A 135 -4.29 -24.37 -1.78
CA LYS A 135 -4.63 -25.22 -2.92
C LYS A 135 -4.36 -24.47 -4.21
N LEU A 136 -3.29 -24.87 -4.90
CA LEU A 136 -2.92 -24.34 -6.21
C LEU A 136 -3.54 -25.22 -7.31
N LYS A 137 -4.26 -24.61 -8.25
CA LYS A 137 -4.81 -25.27 -9.44
C LYS A 137 -4.42 -24.49 -10.68
N GLY A 138 -3.78 -25.15 -11.64
CA GLY A 138 -3.41 -24.57 -12.93
C GLY A 138 -3.96 -25.39 -14.09
N THR A 139 -4.33 -24.72 -15.17
CA THR A 139 -4.73 -25.34 -16.44
C THR A 139 -4.11 -24.54 -17.58
N GLY A 140 -3.48 -25.21 -18.54
CA GLY A 140 -2.80 -24.58 -19.68
C GLY A 140 -1.56 -23.77 -19.31
N LEU A 141 -0.84 -24.16 -18.26
CA LEU A 141 0.35 -23.47 -17.75
C LEU A 141 1.23 -24.39 -16.91
N LYS A 142 2.51 -24.00 -16.75
CA LYS A 142 3.42 -24.56 -15.74
C LYS A 142 3.75 -23.53 -14.68
N ALA A 143 3.71 -23.94 -13.42
CA ALA A 143 4.05 -23.10 -12.28
C ALA A 143 5.37 -23.58 -11.64
N LYS A 144 6.32 -22.66 -11.48
CA LYS A 144 7.60 -22.89 -10.81
C LYS A 144 7.70 -21.95 -9.61
N LEU A 145 8.05 -22.49 -8.45
CA LEU A 145 8.32 -21.68 -7.27
C LEU A 145 9.69 -21.03 -7.42
N LEU A 146 9.76 -19.70 -7.27
CA LEU A 146 11.03 -18.98 -7.27
C LEU A 146 11.57 -18.89 -5.84
N SER A 147 10.84 -18.17 -4.99
CA SER A 147 11.26 -17.86 -3.63
C SER A 147 10.04 -17.46 -2.81
N GLY A 148 9.82 -18.11 -1.66
CA GLY A 148 8.84 -17.69 -0.67
C GLY A 148 7.42 -17.51 -1.21
N ASN A 149 7.01 -16.26 -1.40
CA ASN A 149 5.72 -15.84 -1.92
C ASN A 149 5.68 -15.50 -3.43
N GLU A 150 6.74 -15.85 -4.16
CA GLU A 150 6.88 -15.62 -5.59
C GLU A 150 6.73 -16.91 -6.40
N LEU A 151 5.88 -16.84 -7.43
CA LEU A 151 5.60 -17.93 -8.34
C LEU A 151 5.81 -17.48 -9.78
N LEU A 152 6.56 -18.24 -10.56
CA LEU A 152 6.73 -18.03 -11.99
C LEU A 152 5.78 -18.93 -12.77
N LEU A 153 4.90 -18.34 -13.57
CA LEU A 153 4.06 -19.04 -14.52
C LEU A 153 4.73 -19.00 -15.91
N THR A 154 4.97 -20.18 -16.48
CA THR A 154 5.65 -20.43 -17.76
C THR A 154 4.78 -21.30 -18.66
N ASP A 155 5.14 -21.39 -19.95
CA ASP A 155 4.43 -22.19 -20.96
C ASP A 155 2.91 -21.90 -21.01
N LEU A 156 2.53 -20.61 -21.03
CA LEU A 156 1.13 -20.20 -21.00
C LEU A 156 0.43 -20.44 -22.36
N GLU A 157 -0.52 -21.36 -22.37
CA GLU A 157 -1.37 -21.65 -23.53
C GLU A 157 -2.33 -20.50 -23.87
N GLU A 158 -2.99 -20.56 -25.05
CA GLU A 158 -3.96 -19.55 -25.50
C GLU A 158 -5.14 -19.36 -24.52
N ILE A 159 -5.52 -20.44 -23.83
CA ILE A 159 -6.53 -20.43 -22.79
C ILE A 159 -5.89 -21.01 -21.54
N PHE A 160 -5.59 -20.16 -20.57
CA PHE A 160 -5.01 -20.60 -19.29
C PHE A 160 -5.80 -20.05 -18.10
N SER A 161 -5.75 -20.81 -17.00
CA SER A 161 -6.32 -20.40 -15.73
C SER A 161 -5.46 -20.90 -14.59
N PHE A 162 -5.06 -19.99 -13.70
CA PHE A 162 -4.38 -20.29 -12.46
C PHE A 162 -5.25 -19.84 -11.29
N SER A 163 -5.53 -20.69 -10.32
CA SER A 163 -6.25 -20.30 -9.11
C SER A 163 -5.55 -20.78 -7.85
N VAL A 164 -5.54 -19.90 -6.85
CA VAL A 164 -5.06 -20.18 -5.50
C VAL A 164 -6.24 -20.04 -4.56
N GLU A 165 -6.48 -21.07 -3.75
CA GLU A 165 -7.54 -21.12 -2.74
C GLU A 165 -6.92 -21.46 -1.37
N GLY A 166 -7.54 -21.03 -0.28
CA GLY A 166 -7.12 -21.40 1.07
C GLY A 166 -6.39 -20.31 1.85
N PHE A 167 -6.48 -19.05 1.39
CA PHE A 167 -6.09 -17.92 2.22
C PHE A 167 -7.01 -17.81 3.44
N ASP A 168 -6.49 -17.15 4.48
CA ASP A 168 -7.26 -16.85 5.68
C ASP A 168 -8.47 -15.96 5.35
N ALA A 169 -9.65 -16.29 5.89
CA ALA A 169 -10.87 -15.52 5.66
C ALA A 169 -10.86 -14.16 6.40
N ALA A 170 -10.03 -14.01 7.42
CA ALA A 170 -9.93 -12.78 8.22
C ALA A 170 -8.95 -11.76 7.62
N ARG A 171 -8.20 -12.10 6.56
CA ARG A 171 -7.17 -11.26 5.97
C ARG A 171 -7.32 -11.20 4.45
N ASP A 172 -7.16 -10.01 3.88
CA ASP A 172 -7.20 -9.83 2.44
C ASP A 172 -5.83 -10.19 1.81
N ALA A 173 -5.86 -10.82 0.65
CA ALA A 173 -4.67 -11.15 -0.12
C ALA A 173 -4.46 -10.13 -1.25
N VAL A 174 -3.27 -9.55 -1.31
CA VAL A 174 -2.83 -8.64 -2.37
C VAL A 174 -1.97 -9.42 -3.35
N VAL A 175 -2.23 -9.26 -4.65
CA VAL A 175 -1.54 -9.96 -5.72
C VAL A 175 -0.92 -8.95 -6.68
N ARG A 176 0.35 -9.15 -7.02
CA ARG A 176 1.07 -8.43 -8.04
C ARG A 176 1.50 -9.41 -9.12
N ALA A 177 1.29 -9.06 -10.38
CA ALA A 177 1.77 -9.83 -11.52
C ALA A 177 2.61 -8.92 -12.41
N GLU A 178 3.79 -9.39 -12.78
CA GLU A 178 4.74 -8.70 -13.64
C GLU A 178 5.11 -9.62 -14.80
N VAL A 179 5.23 -9.07 -16.00
CA VAL A 179 5.72 -9.81 -17.17
C VAL A 179 7.23 -9.96 -17.02
N ASP A 180 7.66 -11.20 -16.77
CA ASP A 180 9.08 -11.49 -16.62
C ASP A 180 9.66 -11.76 -18.01
N ALA A 181 10.73 -11.05 -18.36
CA ALA A 181 11.56 -11.46 -19.48
C ALA A 181 12.15 -12.85 -19.14
N PRO A 182 12.38 -13.75 -20.11
CA PRO A 182 13.05 -14.99 -19.80
C PRO A 182 14.44 -14.60 -19.31
N ALA A 183 14.75 -14.87 -18.05
CA ALA A 183 16.12 -14.83 -17.60
C ALA A 183 16.87 -15.85 -18.46
N GLU A 184 17.81 -15.38 -19.29
CA GLU A 184 18.85 -16.23 -19.84
C GLU A 184 19.39 -17.06 -18.67
N GLU A 185 19.22 -18.38 -18.75
CA GLU A 185 19.84 -19.27 -17.78
C GLU A 185 21.34 -18.93 -17.77
N PRO A 186 21.97 -18.63 -16.61
CA PRO A 186 23.40 -18.46 -16.59
C PRO A 186 24.00 -19.77 -17.07
N GLU A 187 24.73 -19.72 -18.19
CA GLU A 187 25.52 -20.83 -18.69
C GLU A 187 26.22 -21.48 -17.50
N ALA A 188 25.93 -22.75 -17.27
CA ALA A 188 26.63 -23.56 -16.31
C ALA A 188 28.11 -23.51 -16.69
N VAL A 189 28.90 -22.80 -15.91
CA VAL A 189 30.36 -22.87 -15.98
C VAL A 189 30.73 -24.28 -15.53
N GLU A 190 30.91 -25.19 -16.49
CA GLU A 190 31.58 -26.46 -16.24
C GLU A 190 33.00 -26.17 -15.74
N ALA A 191 33.35 -26.77 -14.60
CA ALA A 191 34.68 -26.76 -14.00
C ALA A 191 35.29 -28.17 -14.09
#